data_AF-G9YJ80-F1
#
_entry.id   AF-G9YJ80-F1
#
_cell.length_a   1.000
_cell.length_b   1.000
_cell.length_c   1.000
_cell.angle_alpha   90.00
_cell.angle_beta   90.00
_cell.angle_gamma   90.00
#
_symmetry.space_group_name_H-M   'P 1'
#
loop_
_entity.id
_entity.type
_entity.pdbx_description
1 polymer ?
#
loop_
_entity_poly.entity_id
_entity_poly.type
_entity_poly.pdbx_seq_one_letter_code
_entity_poly.pdbx_strand_id
1 'polypeptide(L)'
;MEFSPQHLVVCTIAVFAFLCILFAVHYTRHHGSNDLFEPHFRKVGDGVVIMEFYGFGATGENRIKRFKRVYFEGKVVSYEGLNYTIDSVSAATGSTGKIVCVLKKL
;
A
#
# COMPACT_ATOMS: atom_id res chain seq x y z
N MET A 1 -15.64 -30.80 39.64
CA MET A 1 -15.60 -29.36 39.38
C MET A 1 -16.84 -29.02 38.58
N GLU A 2 -17.85 -28.44 39.22
CA GLU A 2 -19.03 -27.94 38.51
C GLU A 2 -18.66 -26.58 37.91
N PHE A 3 -18.57 -26.49 36.58
CA PHE A 3 -18.41 -25.22 35.91
C PHE A 3 -19.73 -24.48 35.99
N SER A 4 -19.79 -23.39 36.77
CA SER A 4 -21.01 -22.58 36.80
C SER A 4 -21.29 -22.04 35.39
N PRO A 5 -22.56 -21.87 34.97
CA PRO A 5 -22.92 -21.35 33.65
C PRO A 5 -22.20 -20.05 33.26
N GLN A 6 -21.90 -19.19 34.24
CA GLN A 6 -21.15 -17.95 34.05
C GLN A 6 -19.72 -18.17 33.55
N HIS A 7 -19.02 -19.22 34.04
CA HIS A 7 -17.68 -19.58 33.58
C HIS A 7 -17.70 -20.07 32.12
N LEU A 8 -18.75 -20.81 31.74
CA LEU A 8 -18.95 -21.22 30.35
C LEU A 8 -19.12 -20.01 29.42
N VAL A 9 -19.95 -19.03 29.81
CA VAL A 9 -20.17 -17.80 29.03
C VAL A 9 -18.87 -17.00 28.87
N VAL A 10 -18.11 -16.80 29.94
CA VAL A 10 -16.83 -16.07 29.89
C VAL A 10 -15.83 -16.80 28.99
N CYS A 11 -15.73 -18.12 29.10
CA CYS A 11 -14.86 -18.92 28.23
C CYS A 11 -15.27 -18.81 26.76
N THR A 12 -16.56 -18.84 26.44
CA THR A 12 -17.04 -18.69 25.04
C THR A 12 -16.71 -17.32 24.47
N ILE A 13 -16.89 -16.24 25.24
CA ILE A 13 -16.54 -14.88 24.81
C ILE A 13 -15.03 -14.75 24.58
N ALA A 14 -14.22 -15.31 25.47
CA ALA A 14 -12.76 -15.28 25.34
C ALA A 14 -12.28 -16.02 24.08
N VAL A 15 -12.84 -17.20 23.80
CA VAL A 15 -12.53 -17.97 22.59
C VAL A 15 -12.97 -17.22 21.34
N PHE A 16 -14.16 -16.61 21.34
CA PHE A 16 -14.65 -15.83 20.21
C PHE A 16 -13.76 -14.60 19.93
N ALA A 17 -13.41 -13.83 20.97
CA ALA A 17 -12.52 -12.69 20.84
C ALA A 17 -11.13 -13.11 20.31
N PHE A 18 -10.59 -14.23 20.79
CA PHE A 18 -9.34 -14.78 20.30
C PHE A 18 -9.40 -15.16 18.81
N LEU A 19 -10.48 -15.81 18.38
CA LEU A 19 -10.71 -16.11 16.96
C LEU A 19 -10.80 -14.83 16.11
N CYS A 20 -11.53 -13.81 16.57
CA CYS A 20 -11.59 -12.52 15.87
C CYS A 20 -10.21 -11.88 15.69
N ILE A 21 -9.36 -11.91 16.73
CA ILE A 21 -7.98 -11.41 16.65
C ILE A 21 -7.16 -12.22 15.65
N LEU A 22 -7.23 -13.55 15.67
CA LEU A 22 -6.53 -14.40 14.71
C LEU A 22 -6.97 -14.12 13.27
N PHE A 23 -8.27 -13.97 13.02
CA PHE A 23 -8.78 -13.59 11.70
C PHE A 23 -8.32 -12.20 11.28
N ALA A 24 -8.34 -11.22 12.18
CA ALA A 24 -7.85 -9.87 11.89
C ALA A 24 -6.34 -9.85 11.58
N VAL A 25 -5.53 -10.60 12.33
CA VAL A 25 -4.09 -10.74 12.10
C VAL A 25 -3.82 -11.48 10.79
N HIS A 26 -4.53 -12.58 10.51
CA HIS A 26 -4.42 -13.30 9.26
C HIS A 26 -4.83 -12.42 8.07
N TYR A 27 -5.95 -11.70 8.18
CA TYR A 27 -6.42 -10.79 7.15
C TYR A 27 -5.42 -9.66 6.91
N THR A 28 -4.91 -9.01 7.95
CA THR A 28 -3.88 -7.96 7.83
C THR A 28 -2.55 -8.49 7.31
N ARG A 29 -2.18 -9.75 7.60
CA ARG A 29 -0.94 -10.34 7.08
C ARG A 29 -1.03 -10.75 5.61
N HIS A 30 -2.18 -11.29 5.17
CA HIS A 30 -2.36 -11.79 3.81
C HIS A 30 -2.92 -10.73 2.84
N HIS A 31 -3.72 -9.78 3.32
CA HIS A 31 -4.22 -8.64 2.52
C HIS A 31 -3.47 -7.34 2.78
N GLY A 32 -2.79 -7.21 3.92
CA GLY A 32 -1.86 -6.12 4.22
C GLY A 32 -0.42 -6.43 3.85
N SER A 33 -0.20 -7.33 2.88
CA SER A 33 0.93 -7.17 1.96
C SER A 33 0.74 -5.81 1.28
N ASN A 34 1.18 -4.77 1.98
CA ASN A 34 1.76 -3.63 1.33
C ASN A 34 3.05 -4.17 0.73
N ASP A 35 2.99 -4.66 -0.50
CA ASP A 35 4.15 -4.48 -1.36
C ASP A 35 4.29 -2.97 -1.45
N LEU A 36 4.99 -2.38 -0.47
CA LEU A 36 5.29 -0.96 -0.45
C LEU A 36 6.04 -0.74 -1.75
N PHE A 37 5.37 -0.13 -2.71
CA PHE A 37 6.00 0.28 -3.93
C PHE A 37 7.12 1.22 -3.51
N GLU A 38 8.36 0.78 -3.68
CA GLU A 38 9.52 1.55 -3.26
C GLU A 38 9.72 2.70 -4.25
N PRO A 39 9.54 3.96 -3.81
CA PRO A 39 9.67 5.10 -4.70
C PRO A 39 11.14 5.44 -4.90
N HIS A 40 11.57 5.53 -6.15
CA HIS A 40 12.85 6.07 -6.53
C HIS A 40 12.68 7.51 -7.01
N PHE A 41 13.11 8.46 -6.19
CA PHE A 41 13.02 9.87 -6.54
C PHE A 41 14.19 10.30 -7.42
N ARG A 42 13.88 11.04 -8.47
CA ARG A 42 14.85 11.64 -9.38
C ARG A 42 14.45 13.08 -9.67
N LYS A 43 15.38 14.00 -9.46
CA LYS A 43 15.24 15.37 -9.95
C LYS A 43 15.61 15.39 -11.43
N VAL A 44 14.72 15.89 -12.26
CA VAL A 44 14.95 16.15 -13.69
C VAL A 44 15.18 17.66 -13.85
N GLY A 45 15.72 18.08 -15.00
CA GLY A 45 15.91 19.49 -15.33
C GLY A 45 14.66 20.33 -15.04
N ASP A 46 14.84 21.63 -14.80
CA ASP A 46 13.79 22.59 -14.45
C ASP A 46 13.12 22.39 -13.08
N GLY A 47 13.76 21.64 -12.17
CA GLY A 47 13.26 21.47 -10.80
C GLY A 47 12.08 20.50 -10.67
N VAL A 48 11.76 19.79 -11.75
CA VAL A 48 10.74 18.74 -11.77
C VAL A 48 11.24 17.54 -10.97
N VAL A 49 10.43 17.07 -10.03
CA VAL A 49 10.72 15.84 -9.27
C VAL A 49 9.88 14.71 -9.87
N ILE A 50 10.55 13.60 -10.16
CA ILE A 50 9.92 12.39 -10.67
C ILE A 50 10.06 11.30 -9.61
N MET A 51 9.00 10.52 -9.44
CA MET A 51 8.97 9.36 -8.56
C MET A 51 8.75 8.10 -9.44
N GLU A 52 9.76 7.25 -9.53
CA GLU A 52 9.75 6.04 -10.34
C GLU A 52 9.55 4.79 -9.48
N PHE A 53 8.82 3.82 -10.02
CA PHE A 53 8.59 2.53 -9.37
C PHE A 53 8.86 1.39 -10.35
N TYR A 54 9.57 0.37 -9.88
CA TYR A 54 10.04 -0.75 -10.68
C TYR A 54 9.29 -2.05 -10.33
N GLY A 55 9.45 -3.07 -11.18
CA GLY A 55 8.86 -4.39 -10.97
C GLY A 55 7.41 -4.52 -11.45
N PHE A 56 7.02 -3.75 -12.47
CA PHE A 56 5.73 -3.84 -13.14
C PHE A 56 5.83 -4.55 -14.50
N GLY A 57 6.66 -5.60 -14.60
CA GLY A 57 6.84 -6.39 -15.83
C GLY A 57 5.54 -6.96 -16.42
N ALA A 58 5.65 -7.73 -17.51
CA ALA A 58 4.56 -8.08 -18.43
C ALA A 58 3.27 -8.67 -17.81
N THR A 59 3.30 -9.21 -16.59
CA THR A 59 2.16 -9.88 -15.92
C THR A 59 1.53 -9.07 -14.76
N GLY A 60 1.91 -7.81 -14.60
CA GLY A 60 1.61 -7.02 -13.40
C GLY A 60 0.21 -6.37 -13.28
N GLU A 61 -0.85 -6.78 -14.00
CA GLU A 61 -2.13 -6.04 -13.98
C GLU A 61 -2.70 -5.77 -12.57
N ASN A 62 -2.72 -6.79 -11.72
CA ASN A 62 -3.21 -6.65 -10.33
C ASN A 62 -2.31 -5.75 -9.49
N ARG A 63 -0.99 -5.77 -9.76
CA ARG A 63 -0.01 -4.91 -9.11
C ARG A 63 -0.17 -3.45 -9.56
N ILE A 64 -0.44 -3.20 -10.85
CA ILE A 64 -0.77 -1.88 -11.39
C ILE A 64 -2.08 -1.36 -10.79
N LYS A 65 -3.12 -2.21 -10.68
CA LYS A 65 -4.39 -1.83 -10.03
C LYS A 65 -4.19 -1.44 -8.56
N ARG A 66 -3.38 -2.20 -7.81
CA ARG A 66 -3.00 -1.86 -6.43
C ARG A 66 -2.21 -0.55 -6.36
N PHE A 67 -1.26 -0.35 -7.28
CA PHE A 67 -0.49 0.88 -7.37
C PHE A 67 -1.39 2.11 -7.56
N LYS A 68 -2.29 2.07 -8.55
CA LYS A 68 -3.21 3.18 -8.85
C LYS A 68 -4.17 3.52 -7.71
N ARG A 69 -4.40 2.59 -6.76
CA ARG A 69 -5.21 2.86 -5.56
C ARG A 69 -4.43 3.65 -4.51
N VAL A 70 -3.11 3.48 -4.45
CA VAL A 70 -2.24 4.13 -3.46
C VAL A 70 -1.69 5.45 -4.01
N TYR A 71 -1.28 5.46 -5.27
CA TYR A 71 -0.67 6.57 -5.98
C TYR A 71 -1.52 6.95 -7.19
N PHE A 72 -2.19 8.09 -7.10
CA PHE A 72 -3.08 8.66 -8.11
C PHE A 72 -2.88 10.17 -8.20
N GLU A 73 -3.34 10.79 -9.28
CA GLU A 73 -3.22 12.23 -9.50
C GLU A 73 -3.90 13.04 -8.38
N GLY A 74 -3.24 14.09 -7.92
CA GLY A 74 -3.67 14.90 -6.77
C GLY A 74 -3.30 14.32 -5.40
N LYS A 75 -2.80 13.08 -5.30
CA LYS A 75 -2.29 12.54 -4.05
C LYS A 75 -1.07 13.34 -3.58
N VAL A 76 -1.08 13.73 -2.30
CA VAL A 76 0.05 14.42 -1.66
C VAL A 76 1.11 13.40 -1.23
N VAL A 77 2.35 13.71 -1.55
CA VAL A 77 3.56 12.96 -1.15
C VAL A 77 4.60 13.92 -0.58
N SER A 78 5.42 13.43 0.36
CA SER A 78 6.50 14.22 0.96
C SER A 78 7.85 13.73 0.46
N TYR A 79 8.71 14.66 0.04
CA TYR A 79 10.06 14.38 -0.41
C TYR A 79 10.99 15.52 0.04
N GLU A 80 12.12 15.19 0.67
CA GLU A 80 13.09 16.17 1.21
C GLU A 80 12.45 17.26 2.11
N GLY A 81 11.41 16.92 2.88
CA GLY A 81 10.72 17.87 3.76
C GLY A 81 9.78 18.85 3.05
N LEU A 82 9.59 18.70 1.74
CA LEU A 82 8.63 19.45 0.96
C LEU A 82 7.44 18.57 0.58
N ASN A 83 6.27 19.19 0.45
CA ASN A 83 5.06 18.52 -0.02
C ASN A 83 4.88 18.74 -1.52
N TYR A 84 4.50 17.67 -2.19
CA TYR A 84 4.21 17.65 -3.62
C TYR A 84 2.87 16.98 -3.86
N THR A 85 2.19 17.34 -4.94
CA THR A 85 1.10 16.58 -5.52
C THR A 85 1.59 15.77 -6.71
N ILE A 86 1.04 14.57 -6.88
CA ILE A 86 1.23 13.81 -8.12
C ILE A 86 0.43 14.52 -9.23
N ASP A 87 1.12 15.05 -10.21
CA ASP A 87 0.54 15.77 -11.35
C ASP A 87 0.09 14.81 -12.45
N SER A 88 0.88 13.77 -12.73
CA SER A 88 0.55 12.74 -13.70
C SER A 88 1.15 11.38 -13.34
N VAL A 89 0.51 10.30 -13.80
CA VAL A 89 0.98 8.92 -13.65
C VAL A 89 1.08 8.26 -15.02
N SER A 90 2.29 7.89 -15.44
CA SER A 90 2.55 7.21 -16.72
C SER A 90 3.16 5.84 -16.50
N ALA A 91 2.73 4.84 -17.28
CA ALA A 91 3.31 3.50 -17.27
C ALA A 91 4.17 3.32 -18.52
N ALA A 92 5.45 2.97 -18.36
CA ALA A 92 6.31 2.58 -19.45
C ALA A 92 6.31 1.06 -19.57
N THR A 93 5.59 0.55 -20.57
CA THR A 93 5.54 -0.86 -20.95
C THR A 93 6.82 -1.23 -21.72
N GLY A 94 7.84 -1.69 -21.00
CA GLY A 94 9.08 -2.26 -21.53
C GLY A 94 9.48 -3.53 -20.75
N SER A 95 10.64 -4.13 -21.07
CA SER A 95 11.08 -5.43 -20.50
C SER A 95 11.13 -5.51 -18.97
N THR A 96 11.27 -4.38 -18.27
CA THR A 96 11.27 -4.28 -16.81
C THR A 96 10.01 -3.68 -16.20
N GLY A 97 9.13 -3.08 -17.00
CA GLY A 97 7.89 -2.40 -16.61
C GLY A 97 8.06 -1.41 -15.45
N LYS A 98 8.01 -0.11 -15.75
CA LYS A 98 8.08 0.93 -14.70
C LYS A 98 6.87 1.85 -14.73
N ILE A 99 6.50 2.35 -13.57
CA ILE A 99 5.51 3.43 -13.44
C ILE A 99 6.26 4.68 -12.99
N VAL A 100 5.93 5.81 -13.61
CA VAL A 100 6.56 7.10 -13.41
C VAL A 100 5.49 8.11 -13.01
N CYS A 101 5.65 8.70 -11.84
CA CYS A 101 4.81 9.79 -11.34
C CYS A 101 5.57 11.10 -11.43
N VAL A 102 4.98 12.11 -12.07
CA VAL A 102 5.52 13.47 -12.08
C VAL A 102 4.96 14.21 -10.87
N LEU A 103 5.83 14.88 -10.13
CA LEU A 103 5.45 15.63 -8.94
C LEU A 103 5.46 17.13 -9.21
N LYS A 104 4.41 17.80 -8.72
CA LYS A 104 4.27 19.25 -8.71
C LYS A 104 4.37 19.74 -7.28
N LYS A 105 5.22 20.74 -7.05
CA LYS A 105 5.39 21.34 -5.73
C LYS A 105 4.09 22.04 -5.30
N LEU A 106 3.69 21.82 -4.05
CA LEU A 106 2.58 22.56 -3.40
C LEU A 106 3.03 23.93 -2.90
#